data_AF-A0A2D9K7A4-F1
#
_entry.id   AF-A0A2D9K7A4-F1
#
_cell.length_a   1.000
_cell.length_b   1.000
_cell.length_c   1.000
_cell.angle_alpha   90.00
_cell.angle_beta   90.00
_cell.angle_gamma   90.00
#
_symmetry.space_group_name_H-M   'P 1'
#
loop_
_entity.id
_entity.type
_entity.pdbx_description
1 polymer ?
#
loop_
_entity_poly.entity_id
_entity_poly.type
_entity_poly.pdbx_seq_one_letter_code
_entity_poly.pdbx_strand_id
1 'polypeptide(L)'
;SQTARIVERFVVDDGAGGRRLVATGRPEPEAAELRSRLYVLDDVSQLDRLAPLLASDLMEGEESDRRERIFAALDLSGPVGVRELRSFTANAPMVIDIAGFDRVVPERDLREGPADGGTSGAGAPSSEGAVLALAGGKLVLRIGGAEDRFDLGAAIDALPDAVYATAPDRLPMQVVDLTGTNGRNVRLALRQIVRDGDDGAILSALLTVYYRSGEWQERPGG
;
A
#
# COMPACT_ATOMS: atom_id res chain seq x y z
N SER A 1 13.58 -16.46 3.59
CA SER A 1 12.75 -15.28 3.95
C SER A 1 13.12 -14.12 3.03
N GLN A 2 12.18 -13.25 2.63
CA GLN A 2 12.43 -12.05 1.82
C GLN A 2 13.46 -11.12 2.48
N THR A 3 13.42 -11.03 3.81
CA THR A 3 14.38 -10.27 4.63
C THR A 3 15.83 -10.72 4.40
N ALA A 4 16.09 -12.04 4.34
CA ALA A 4 17.43 -12.58 4.14
C ALA A 4 18.01 -12.23 2.75
N ARG A 5 17.18 -12.29 1.71
CA ARG A 5 17.59 -11.95 0.33
C ARG A 5 17.93 -10.47 0.18
N ILE A 6 17.22 -9.60 0.90
CA ILE A 6 17.48 -8.15 0.87
C ILE A 6 18.78 -7.86 1.61
N VAL A 7 19.00 -8.42 2.81
CA VAL A 7 20.26 -8.27 3.53
C VAL A 7 21.45 -8.79 2.70
N GLU A 8 21.32 -9.94 2.05
CA GLU A 8 22.37 -10.53 1.19
C GLU A 8 22.83 -9.62 0.03
N ARG A 9 21.95 -8.76 -0.52
CA ARG A 9 22.30 -7.81 -1.58
C ARG A 9 23.30 -6.74 -1.14
N PHE A 10 23.35 -6.46 0.16
CA PHE A 10 24.25 -5.47 0.76
C PHE A 10 25.49 -6.11 1.38
N VAL A 11 25.62 -7.44 1.29
CA VAL A 11 26.82 -8.15 1.72
C VAL A 11 27.87 -8.06 0.63
N VAL A 12 29.04 -7.57 1.00
CA VAL A 12 30.23 -7.53 0.14
C VAL A 12 31.35 -8.38 0.75
N ASP A 13 32.21 -8.90 -0.11
CA ASP A 13 33.46 -9.54 0.31
C ASP A 13 34.40 -8.47 0.86
N ASP A 14 35.00 -8.72 2.03
CA ASP A 14 35.96 -7.80 2.65
C ASP A 14 37.40 -7.99 2.16
N GLY A 15 37.63 -8.93 1.25
CA GLY A 15 38.94 -9.23 0.65
C GLY A 15 39.84 -10.10 1.52
N ALA A 16 39.44 -10.40 2.76
CA ALA A 16 40.13 -11.31 3.67
C ALA A 16 39.42 -12.68 3.80
N GLY A 17 38.43 -12.95 2.93
CA GLY A 17 37.57 -14.13 2.99
C GLY A 17 36.38 -13.98 3.95
N GLY A 18 36.17 -12.78 4.48
CA GLY A 18 35.01 -12.41 5.29
C GLY A 18 33.92 -11.72 4.47
N ARG A 19 32.73 -11.66 5.05
CA ARG A 19 31.54 -11.03 4.46
C ARG A 19 31.09 -9.90 5.38
N ARG A 20 30.88 -8.71 4.84
CA ARG A 20 30.42 -7.55 5.61
C ARG A 20 29.20 -6.90 4.98
N LEU A 21 28.31 -6.39 5.82
CA LEU A 21 27.17 -5.59 5.40
C LEU A 21 27.60 -4.14 5.14
N VAL A 22 27.32 -3.60 3.94
CA VAL A 22 27.68 -2.22 3.57
C VAL A 22 26.52 -1.56 2.83
N ALA A 23 26.07 -0.41 3.35
CA ALA A 23 25.01 0.40 2.74
C ALA A 23 25.48 1.79 2.27
N THR A 24 26.66 2.23 2.71
CA THR A 24 27.25 3.52 2.32
C THR A 24 27.42 3.64 0.81
N GLY A 25 26.99 4.76 0.23
CA GLY A 25 27.11 5.04 -1.21
C GLY A 25 26.10 4.30 -2.10
N ARG A 26 25.10 3.62 -1.50
CA ARG A 26 23.97 3.04 -2.24
C ARG A 26 22.93 4.10 -2.61
N PRO A 27 22.15 3.90 -3.69
CA PRO A 27 21.01 4.76 -4.00
C PRO A 27 19.99 4.79 -2.84
N GLU A 28 19.35 5.93 -2.58
CA GLU A 28 18.40 6.08 -1.47
C GLU A 28 17.26 5.03 -1.46
N PRO A 29 16.67 4.61 -2.60
CA PRO A 29 15.65 3.55 -2.58
C PRO A 29 16.19 2.21 -2.05
N GLU A 30 17.45 1.88 -2.35
CA GLU A 30 18.10 0.67 -1.84
C GLU A 30 18.41 0.82 -0.35
N ALA A 31 18.93 1.97 0.08
CA ALA A 31 19.22 2.27 1.48
C ALA A 31 17.94 2.23 2.34
N ALA A 32 16.83 2.80 1.85
CA ALA A 32 15.53 2.79 2.50
C ALA A 32 14.95 1.37 2.61
N GLU A 33 15.09 0.54 1.57
CA GLU A 33 14.68 -0.88 1.61
C GLU A 33 15.44 -1.65 2.70
N LEU A 34 16.77 -1.49 2.77
CA LEU A 34 17.58 -2.12 3.81
C LEU A 34 17.21 -1.61 5.21
N ARG A 35 17.04 -0.29 5.37
CA ARG A 35 16.61 0.35 6.63
C ARG A 35 15.29 -0.26 7.12
N SER A 36 14.28 -0.36 6.26
CA SER A 36 12.99 -1.01 6.58
C SER A 36 13.16 -2.47 7.03
N ARG A 37 14.03 -3.25 6.38
CA ARG A 37 14.27 -4.66 6.77
C ARG A 37 15.02 -4.80 8.09
N LEU A 38 15.95 -3.90 8.39
CA LEU A 38 16.63 -3.87 9.68
C LEU A 38 15.65 -3.53 10.81
N TYR A 39 14.69 -2.62 10.57
CA TYR A 39 13.60 -2.35 11.53
C TYR A 39 12.73 -3.57 11.80
N VAL A 40 12.34 -4.31 10.75
CA VAL A 40 11.56 -5.55 10.94
C VAL A 40 12.34 -6.60 11.73
N LEU A 41 13.67 -6.67 11.57
CA LEU A 41 14.52 -7.59 12.35
C LEU A 41 14.66 -7.14 13.81
N ASP A 42 14.71 -5.83 14.06
CA ASP A 42 14.69 -5.24 15.41
C ASP A 42 13.39 -5.57 16.14
N ASP A 43 12.24 -5.34 15.47
CA ASP A 43 10.90 -5.59 16.04
C ASP A 43 10.67 -7.05 16.48
N VAL A 44 11.39 -8.01 15.87
CA VAL A 44 11.33 -9.44 16.25
C VAL A 44 12.54 -9.91 17.05
N SER A 45 13.37 -8.99 17.56
CA SER A 45 14.60 -9.27 18.31
C SER A 45 15.55 -10.24 17.58
N GLN A 46 15.71 -10.08 16.27
CA GLN A 46 16.57 -10.90 15.41
C GLN A 46 17.76 -10.15 14.80
N LEU A 47 18.07 -8.94 15.26
CA LEU A 47 19.27 -8.22 14.84
C LEU A 47 20.56 -9.02 15.08
N ASP A 48 20.59 -9.88 16.10
CA ASP A 48 21.74 -10.76 16.40
C ASP A 48 22.11 -11.72 15.28
N ARG A 49 21.18 -12.02 14.36
CA ARG A 49 21.46 -12.81 13.16
C ARG A 49 22.42 -12.13 12.20
N LEU A 50 22.57 -10.81 12.31
CA LEU A 50 23.49 -10.01 11.52
C LEU A 50 24.89 -9.93 12.13
N ALA A 51 25.10 -10.44 13.35
CA ALA A 51 26.40 -10.42 14.03
C ALA A 51 27.58 -10.92 13.16
N PRO A 52 27.45 -11.98 12.32
CA PRO A 52 28.55 -12.42 11.47
C PRO A 52 28.91 -11.46 10.33
N LEU A 53 28.04 -10.48 10.05
CA LEU A 53 28.16 -9.54 8.93
C LEU A 53 28.47 -8.11 9.39
N LEU A 54 28.49 -7.89 10.71
CA LEU A 54 28.72 -6.59 11.35
C LEU A 54 30.02 -6.66 12.15
N ALA A 55 30.65 -5.51 12.38
CA ALA A 55 31.80 -5.43 13.27
C ALA A 55 31.36 -5.75 14.72
N SER A 56 32.21 -6.47 15.46
CA SER A 56 31.85 -7.03 16.78
C SER A 56 31.51 -5.96 17.82
N ASP A 57 32.16 -4.80 17.73
CA ASP A 57 31.94 -3.62 18.56
C ASP A 57 30.55 -2.99 18.39
N LEU A 58 29.88 -3.22 17.26
CA LEU A 58 28.51 -2.77 17.00
C LEU A 58 27.45 -3.63 17.71
N MET A 59 27.80 -4.85 18.10
CA MET A 59 26.89 -5.81 18.75
C MET A 59 26.96 -5.77 20.27
N GLU A 60 28.01 -5.18 20.87
CA GLU A 60 28.20 -5.11 22.33
C GLU A 60 27.35 -4.01 22.96
N GLY A 61 26.78 -4.19 24.16
CA GLY A 61 26.01 -3.16 24.89
C GLY A 61 24.49 -3.39 24.95
N GLU A 62 23.74 -2.45 25.56
CA GLU A 62 22.28 -2.54 25.73
C GLU A 62 21.55 -2.56 24.38
N GLU A 63 20.42 -3.27 24.33
CA GLU A 63 19.65 -3.53 23.11
C GLU A 63 19.12 -2.22 22.47
N SER A 64 18.73 -1.24 23.29
CA SER A 64 18.30 0.10 22.84
C SER A 64 19.37 0.84 22.04
N ASP A 65 20.63 0.71 22.45
CA ASP A 65 21.76 1.45 21.90
C ASP A 65 22.43 0.70 20.74
N ARG A 66 22.17 -0.61 20.63
CA ARG A 66 22.67 -1.47 19.55
C ARG A 66 22.10 -1.04 18.21
N ARG A 67 20.79 -0.78 18.14
CA ARG A 67 20.14 -0.32 16.92
C ARG A 67 20.76 0.97 16.39
N GLU A 68 20.88 1.99 17.24
CA GLU A 68 21.37 3.30 16.82
C GLU A 68 22.81 3.22 16.27
N ARG A 69 23.65 2.39 16.87
CA ARG A 69 25.02 2.15 16.40
C ARG A 69 25.09 1.38 15.09
N ILE A 70 24.28 0.32 14.91
CA ILE A 70 24.21 -0.42 13.64
C ILE A 70 23.75 0.50 12.52
N PHE A 71 22.74 1.32 12.75
CA PHE A 71 22.20 2.23 11.74
C PHE A 71 23.18 3.35 11.43
N ALA A 72 23.86 3.92 12.43
CA ALA A 72 24.89 4.93 12.22
C ALA A 72 26.10 4.38 11.46
N ALA A 73 26.57 3.18 11.79
CA ALA A 73 27.70 2.54 11.12
C ALA A 73 27.43 2.20 9.64
N LEU A 74 26.16 1.95 9.30
CA LEU A 74 25.73 1.70 7.92
C LEU A 74 25.37 2.98 7.16
N ASP A 75 25.50 4.17 7.76
CA ASP A 75 25.02 5.45 7.20
C ASP A 75 23.50 5.41 6.89
N LEU A 76 22.76 4.66 7.71
CA LEU A 76 21.32 4.51 7.67
C LEU A 76 20.62 5.32 8.78
N SER A 77 21.37 6.15 9.50
CA SER A 77 20.93 7.04 10.58
C SER A 77 20.06 8.22 10.12
N GLY A 78 19.79 8.34 8.81
CA GLY A 78 18.64 9.10 8.35
C GLY A 78 17.34 8.54 8.95
N PRO A 79 16.27 9.33 9.04
CA PRO A 79 14.98 8.78 9.42
C PRO A 79 14.69 7.54 8.56
N VAL A 80 14.10 6.48 9.15
CA VAL A 80 13.29 5.55 8.34
C VAL A 80 12.47 6.45 7.49
N GLY A 81 12.68 6.45 6.16
CA GLY A 81 12.04 7.42 5.29
C GLY A 81 10.60 7.47 5.74
N VAL A 82 10.24 8.55 6.43
CA VAL A 82 8.89 8.68 6.98
C VAL A 82 8.17 8.98 5.71
N ARG A 83 7.77 7.93 4.98
CA ARG A 83 6.97 8.04 3.77
C ARG A 83 5.88 9.01 4.17
N GLU A 84 5.91 10.21 3.58
CA GLU A 84 5.01 11.26 4.04
C GLU A 84 3.62 10.79 3.68
N LEU A 85 2.90 10.21 4.63
CA LEU A 85 1.61 9.62 4.30
C LEU A 85 0.60 10.73 4.12
N ARG A 86 0.03 10.80 2.93
CA ARG A 86 -1.11 11.66 2.66
C ARG A 86 -2.39 10.84 2.84
N SER A 87 -3.18 11.16 3.85
CA SER A 87 -4.40 10.41 4.15
C SER A 87 -5.57 11.28 4.57
N PHE A 88 -6.77 10.78 4.35
CA PHE A 88 -7.99 11.35 4.92
C PHE A 88 -8.91 10.23 5.40
N THR A 89 -9.79 10.56 6.34
CA THR A 89 -10.90 9.70 6.77
C THR A 89 -12.14 10.56 6.85
N ALA A 90 -13.24 10.12 6.25
CA ALA A 90 -14.51 10.82 6.18
C ALA A 90 -15.58 10.09 7.02
N ASN A 91 -16.02 10.71 8.11
CA ASN A 91 -17.02 10.17 9.02
C ASN A 91 -18.26 11.06 9.17
N ALA A 92 -18.32 12.20 8.47
CA ALA A 92 -19.50 13.05 8.52
C ALA A 92 -20.71 12.33 7.88
N PRO A 93 -21.90 12.38 8.50
CA PRO A 93 -23.12 11.84 7.89
C PRO A 93 -23.40 12.52 6.55
N MET A 94 -23.79 11.72 5.55
CA MET A 94 -24.18 12.24 4.24
C MET A 94 -25.24 11.38 3.58
N VAL A 95 -25.95 11.97 2.63
CA VAL A 95 -26.81 11.25 1.70
C VAL A 95 -26.05 11.06 0.40
N ILE A 96 -25.99 9.82 -0.08
CA ILE A 96 -25.44 9.51 -1.41
C ILE A 96 -26.62 9.30 -2.35
N ASP A 97 -26.69 10.12 -3.39
CA ASP A 97 -27.61 9.88 -4.50
C ASP A 97 -27.09 8.68 -5.31
N ILE A 98 -27.93 7.68 -5.49
CA ILE A 98 -27.63 6.46 -6.25
C ILE A 98 -28.27 6.49 -7.64
N ALA A 99 -28.95 7.57 -8.03
CA ALA A 99 -29.74 7.64 -9.26
C ALA A 99 -28.98 7.10 -10.48
N GLY A 100 -29.58 6.07 -11.09
CA GLY A 100 -29.01 5.38 -12.24
C GLY A 100 -28.15 4.17 -11.89
N PHE A 101 -27.74 3.93 -10.64
CA PHE A 101 -27.09 2.69 -10.21
C PHE A 101 -28.11 1.78 -9.49
N ASP A 102 -28.02 0.46 -9.71
CA ASP A 102 -28.99 -0.53 -9.20
C ASP A 102 -28.36 -1.55 -8.23
N ARG A 103 -27.04 -1.52 -8.06
CA ARG A 103 -26.29 -2.37 -7.13
C ARG A 103 -25.33 -1.54 -6.30
N VAL A 104 -25.14 -1.99 -5.06
CA VAL A 104 -24.17 -1.42 -4.12
C VAL A 104 -23.32 -2.53 -3.53
N VAL A 105 -22.02 -2.27 -3.42
CA VAL A 105 -21.05 -3.08 -2.70
C VAL A 105 -20.56 -2.23 -1.53
N PRO A 106 -21.12 -2.41 -0.32
CA PRO A 106 -20.75 -1.60 0.83
C PRO A 106 -19.33 -1.92 1.28
N GLU A 107 -18.64 -0.88 1.74
CA GLU A 107 -17.41 -0.92 2.55
C GLU A 107 -16.42 -2.03 2.20
N ARG A 108 -15.58 -1.76 1.21
CA ARG A 108 -14.46 -2.60 0.81
C ARG A 108 -13.15 -1.95 1.20
N ASP A 109 -12.39 -2.65 2.04
CA ASP A 109 -10.98 -2.35 2.33
C ASP A 109 -10.12 -2.97 1.23
N LEU A 110 -9.44 -2.10 0.48
CA LEU A 110 -8.50 -2.46 -0.58
C LEU A 110 -7.10 -2.09 -0.12
N ARG A 111 -6.16 -2.99 -0.33
CA ARG A 111 -4.73 -2.75 -0.13
C ARG A 111 -4.01 -3.00 -1.43
N GLU A 112 -2.97 -2.23 -1.66
CA GLU A 112 -2.10 -2.46 -2.80
C GLU A 112 -1.52 -3.88 -2.74
N GLY A 113 -1.66 -4.61 -3.85
CA GLY A 113 -1.22 -5.99 -3.94
C GLY A 113 -1.53 -6.58 -5.31
N PRO A 114 -0.94 -7.73 -5.65
CA PRO A 114 -1.24 -8.39 -6.92
C PRO A 114 -2.74 -8.67 -7.04
N ALA A 115 -3.32 -8.39 -8.21
CA ALA A 115 -4.74 -8.60 -8.53
C ALA A 115 -5.15 -10.09 -8.53
N ASP A 116 -4.22 -10.99 -8.24
CA ASP A 116 -4.37 -12.44 -8.21
C ASP A 116 -5.05 -12.89 -6.90
N GLY A 117 -6.24 -12.37 -6.60
CA GLY A 117 -7.24 -12.95 -5.71
C GLY A 117 -6.88 -13.24 -4.25
N GLY A 118 -5.66 -12.94 -3.79
CA GLY A 118 -5.12 -13.43 -2.51
C GLY A 118 -5.15 -12.43 -1.35
N THR A 119 -5.41 -11.15 -1.59
CA THR A 119 -5.41 -10.11 -0.55
C THR A 119 -6.80 -9.48 -0.38
N SER A 120 -7.82 -10.32 -0.31
CA SER A 120 -8.99 -9.97 0.50
C SER A 120 -8.60 -10.28 1.94
N GLY A 121 -8.68 -9.28 2.84
CA GLY A 121 -8.56 -9.51 4.27
C GLY A 121 -9.42 -10.72 4.68
N ALA A 122 -8.89 -11.54 5.58
CA ALA A 122 -9.49 -12.80 6.02
C ALA A 122 -11.02 -12.70 6.18
N GLY A 123 -11.76 -13.46 5.37
CA GLY A 123 -13.12 -13.88 5.71
C GLY A 123 -14.30 -13.21 4.99
N ALA A 124 -14.31 -13.06 3.66
CA ALA A 124 -15.55 -12.84 2.92
C ALA A 124 -15.76 -13.92 1.82
N PRO A 125 -16.96 -14.53 1.72
CA PRO A 125 -17.18 -15.76 0.98
C PRO A 125 -17.07 -15.58 -0.54
N SER A 126 -16.38 -16.53 -1.15
CA SER A 126 -16.29 -16.78 -2.58
C SER A 126 -17.60 -17.41 -3.11
N SER A 127 -18.56 -16.59 -3.54
CA SER A 127 -19.59 -17.00 -4.52
C SER A 127 -20.43 -15.78 -4.95
N GLU A 128 -20.47 -15.50 -6.25
CA GLU A 128 -21.34 -14.50 -6.93
C GLU A 128 -21.19 -13.01 -6.55
N GLY A 129 -20.08 -12.62 -5.93
CA GLY A 129 -19.84 -11.23 -5.52
C GLY A 129 -18.94 -10.44 -6.50
N ALA A 130 -19.08 -9.11 -6.46
CA ALA A 130 -18.09 -8.19 -7.00
C ALA A 130 -16.73 -8.39 -6.31
N VAL A 131 -15.68 -8.62 -7.07
CA VAL A 131 -14.29 -8.74 -6.62
C VAL A 131 -13.57 -7.45 -6.97
N LEU A 132 -12.88 -6.87 -5.98
CA LEU A 132 -12.14 -5.62 -6.12
C LEU A 132 -10.66 -5.86 -5.81
N ALA A 133 -9.80 -5.22 -6.58
CA ALA A 133 -8.37 -5.17 -6.31
C ALA A 133 -7.81 -3.79 -6.64
N LEU A 134 -6.70 -3.44 -6.00
CA LEU A 134 -5.95 -2.21 -6.26
C LEU A 134 -4.59 -2.57 -6.84
N ALA A 135 -4.33 -2.16 -8.09
CA ALA A 135 -3.10 -2.50 -8.79
C ALA A 135 -2.57 -1.27 -9.54
N GLY A 136 -1.41 -0.75 -9.11
CA GLY A 136 -0.74 0.37 -9.77
C GLY A 136 -1.62 1.62 -9.89
N GLY A 137 -2.29 2.00 -8.80
CA GLY A 137 -3.22 3.13 -8.77
C GLY A 137 -4.56 2.90 -9.48
N LYS A 138 -4.79 1.72 -10.07
CA LYS A 138 -6.06 1.36 -10.71
C LYS A 138 -6.92 0.51 -9.80
N LEU A 139 -8.20 0.83 -9.76
CA LEU A 139 -9.22 -0.06 -9.24
C LEU A 139 -9.58 -1.08 -10.31
N VAL A 140 -9.38 -2.36 -10.01
CA VAL A 140 -9.84 -3.47 -10.84
C VAL A 140 -11.12 -4.00 -10.22
N LEU A 141 -12.21 -4.02 -11.00
CA LEU A 141 -13.50 -4.56 -10.59
C LEU A 141 -13.86 -5.72 -11.51
N ARG A 142 -14.16 -6.87 -10.90
CA ARG A 142 -14.63 -8.07 -11.60
C ARG A 142 -15.99 -8.48 -11.05
N ILE A 143 -16.97 -8.61 -11.94
CA ILE A 143 -18.34 -9.05 -11.62
C ILE A 143 -18.70 -10.17 -12.60
N GLY A 144 -18.94 -11.38 -12.08
CA GLY A 144 -19.08 -12.56 -12.94
C GLY A 144 -17.81 -12.81 -13.76
N GLY A 145 -17.95 -13.03 -15.06
CA GLY A 145 -16.83 -13.16 -16.01
C GLY A 145 -16.28 -11.83 -16.56
N ALA A 146 -16.96 -10.71 -16.28
CA ALA A 146 -16.56 -9.40 -16.77
C ALA A 146 -15.58 -8.69 -15.82
N GLU A 147 -14.51 -8.12 -16.38
CA GLU A 147 -13.54 -7.27 -15.69
C GLU A 147 -13.48 -5.87 -16.32
N ASP A 148 -13.25 -4.85 -15.51
CA ASP A 148 -12.87 -3.51 -15.98
C ASP A 148 -11.86 -2.85 -15.02
N ARG A 149 -11.14 -1.87 -15.53
CA ARG A 149 -10.12 -1.10 -14.82
C ARG A 149 -10.48 0.37 -14.81
N PHE A 150 -10.39 0.99 -13.64
CA PHE A 150 -10.71 2.40 -13.40
C PHE A 150 -9.50 3.13 -12.84
N ASP A 151 -9.24 4.33 -13.34
CA ASP A 151 -8.12 5.16 -12.89
C ASP A 151 -8.47 5.85 -11.57
N LEU A 152 -8.24 5.14 -10.46
CA LEU A 152 -8.51 5.66 -9.13
C LEU A 152 -7.46 6.70 -8.72
N GLY A 153 -6.20 6.53 -9.14
CA GLY A 153 -5.12 7.49 -8.92
C GLY A 153 -5.49 8.89 -9.40
N ALA A 154 -5.84 9.01 -10.68
CA ALA A 154 -6.23 10.29 -11.26
C ALA A 154 -7.45 10.92 -10.56
N ALA A 155 -8.41 10.10 -10.13
CA ALA A 155 -9.59 10.58 -9.41
C ALA A 155 -9.24 11.13 -8.02
N ILE A 156 -8.29 10.51 -7.32
CA ILE A 156 -7.83 10.96 -6.00
C ILE A 156 -6.90 12.19 -6.15
N ASP A 157 -6.10 12.27 -7.22
CA ASP A 157 -5.28 13.45 -7.54
C ASP A 157 -6.13 14.68 -7.83
N ALA A 158 -7.34 14.49 -8.36
CA ALA A 158 -8.30 15.56 -8.61
C ALA A 158 -9.04 16.05 -7.35
N LEU A 159 -8.88 15.38 -6.19
CA LEU A 159 -9.54 15.80 -4.95
C LEU A 159 -8.90 17.11 -4.42
N PRO A 160 -9.71 18.04 -3.88
CA PRO A 160 -9.18 19.26 -3.28
C PRO A 160 -8.26 18.96 -2.10
N ASP A 161 -7.17 19.72 -1.96
CA ASP A 161 -6.21 19.55 -0.86
C ASP A 161 -6.87 19.67 0.53
N ALA A 162 -7.94 20.46 0.63
CA ALA A 162 -8.73 20.64 1.85
C ALA A 162 -9.28 19.32 2.42
N VAL A 163 -9.50 18.30 1.60
CA VAL A 163 -9.95 16.95 2.04
C VAL A 163 -8.96 16.35 3.04
N TYR A 164 -7.66 16.58 2.87
CA TYR A 164 -6.60 16.03 3.71
C TYR A 164 -6.35 16.85 4.98
N ALA A 165 -6.86 18.09 5.05
CA ALA A 165 -6.74 18.97 6.22
C ALA A 165 -8.02 19.03 7.06
N THR A 166 -9.15 18.55 6.53
CA THR A 166 -10.45 18.60 7.20
C THR A 166 -10.56 17.50 8.26
N ALA A 167 -11.06 17.85 9.45
CA ALA A 167 -11.27 16.89 10.53
C ALA A 167 -12.27 15.78 10.11
N PRO A 168 -12.03 14.51 10.49
CA PRO A 168 -12.81 13.38 9.99
C PRO A 168 -14.33 13.47 10.23
N ASP A 169 -14.75 14.02 11.37
CA ASP A 169 -16.15 14.21 11.76
C ASP A 169 -16.88 15.27 10.93
N ARG A 170 -16.14 16.12 10.21
CA ARG A 170 -16.66 17.20 9.37
C ARG A 170 -16.53 16.93 7.88
N LEU A 171 -15.80 15.89 7.51
CA LEU A 171 -15.55 15.50 6.13
C LEU A 171 -16.60 14.47 5.67
N PRO A 172 -17.49 14.80 4.72
CA PRO A 172 -18.34 13.79 4.07
C PRO A 172 -17.49 12.88 3.17
N MET A 173 -17.97 11.67 2.86
CA MET A 173 -17.27 10.78 1.93
C MET A 173 -17.09 11.46 0.57
N GLN A 174 -15.93 11.25 -0.05
CA GLN A 174 -15.63 11.83 -1.34
C GLN A 174 -16.24 10.94 -2.43
N VAL A 175 -17.21 11.47 -3.17
CA VAL A 175 -17.91 10.73 -4.23
C VAL A 175 -17.25 11.03 -5.57
N VAL A 176 -16.81 9.99 -6.27
CA VAL A 176 -16.21 10.09 -7.60
C VAL A 176 -16.91 9.15 -8.57
N ASP A 177 -17.17 9.63 -9.78
CA ASP A 177 -17.73 8.84 -10.88
C ASP A 177 -16.61 8.49 -11.85
N LEU A 178 -16.41 7.20 -12.09
CA LEU A 178 -15.34 6.69 -12.95
C LEU A 178 -15.91 5.92 -14.12
N THR A 179 -15.34 6.15 -15.30
CA THR A 179 -15.56 5.33 -16.48
C THR A 179 -14.36 4.41 -16.68
N GLY A 180 -14.63 3.11 -16.77
CA GLY A 180 -13.63 2.08 -16.93
C GLY A 180 -13.12 2.01 -18.37
N THR A 181 -12.01 1.31 -18.57
CA THR A 181 -11.41 1.04 -19.89
C THR A 181 -12.38 0.42 -20.90
N ASN A 182 -13.34 -0.38 -20.44
CA ASN A 182 -14.36 -1.00 -21.29
C ASN A 182 -15.66 -0.19 -21.37
N GLY A 183 -15.65 1.08 -20.91
CA GLY A 183 -16.78 2.01 -20.98
C GLY A 183 -17.85 1.81 -19.89
N ARG A 184 -17.62 0.91 -18.92
CA ARG A 184 -18.53 0.71 -17.78
C ARG A 184 -18.39 1.85 -16.80
N ASN A 185 -19.47 2.19 -16.10
CA ASN A 185 -19.48 3.28 -15.15
C ASN A 185 -19.65 2.75 -13.73
N VAL A 186 -18.86 3.31 -12.81
CA VAL A 186 -19.00 3.07 -11.38
C VAL A 186 -18.99 4.40 -10.66
N ARG A 187 -19.75 4.48 -9.57
CA ARG A 187 -19.63 5.54 -8.57
C ARG A 187 -18.95 4.95 -7.35
N LEU A 188 -17.95 5.66 -6.84
CA LEU A 188 -17.24 5.30 -5.63
C LEU A 188 -17.54 6.35 -4.56
N ALA A 189 -17.90 5.92 -3.36
CA ALA A 189 -17.87 6.76 -2.18
C ALA A 189 -16.64 6.39 -1.36
N LEU A 190 -15.64 7.27 -1.34
CA LEU A 190 -14.37 7.09 -0.67
C LEU A 190 -14.49 7.54 0.78
N ARG A 191 -14.37 6.58 1.70
CA ARG A 191 -14.40 6.82 3.15
C ARG A 191 -13.02 7.10 3.70
N GLN A 192 -12.03 6.35 3.26
CA GLN A 192 -10.64 6.52 3.69
C GLN A 192 -9.71 6.25 2.53
N ILE A 193 -8.66 7.05 2.40
CA ILE A 193 -7.55 6.83 1.47
C ILE A 193 -6.25 7.02 2.26
N VAL A 194 -5.28 6.14 2.00
CA VAL A 194 -3.89 6.31 2.45
C VAL A 194 -3.00 6.24 1.21
N ARG A 195 -2.19 7.28 1.02
CA ARG A 195 -1.25 7.40 -0.09
C ARG A 195 0.15 7.61 0.42
N ASP A 196 1.11 7.12 -0.35
CA ASP A 196 2.47 7.59 -0.25
C ASP A 196 2.55 9.03 -0.79
N GLY A 197 3.18 9.93 -0.04
CA GLY A 197 3.34 11.33 -0.40
C GLY A 197 4.50 11.57 -1.37
N ASP A 198 5.43 10.62 -1.48
CA ASP A 198 6.60 10.75 -2.36
C ASP A 198 6.22 10.47 -3.82
N ASP A 199 5.52 9.36 -4.07
CA ASP A 199 5.15 8.89 -5.41
C ASP A 199 3.64 8.93 -5.70
N GLY A 200 2.81 9.29 -4.71
CA GLY A 200 1.36 9.36 -4.84
C GLY A 200 0.66 8.00 -4.87
N ALA A 201 1.39 6.89 -4.68
CA ALA A 201 0.84 5.55 -4.75
C ALA A 201 -0.26 5.33 -3.70
N ILE A 202 -1.38 4.74 -4.12
CA ILE A 202 -2.48 4.42 -3.21
C ILE A 202 -2.09 3.14 -2.47
N LEU A 203 -1.84 3.25 -1.17
CA LEU A 203 -1.46 2.13 -0.31
C LEU A 203 -2.69 1.37 0.17
N SER A 204 -3.74 2.11 0.53
CA SER A 204 -5.04 1.54 0.88
C SER A 204 -6.21 2.47 0.61
N ALA A 205 -7.39 1.88 0.45
CA ALA A 205 -8.64 2.58 0.25
C ALA A 205 -9.80 1.85 0.94
N LEU A 206 -10.63 2.57 1.67
CA LEU A 206 -11.93 2.09 2.17
C LEU A 206 -13.03 2.81 1.39
N LEU A 207 -13.83 2.05 0.64
CA LEU A 207 -14.80 2.62 -0.28
C LEU A 207 -16.09 1.80 -0.40
N THR A 208 -17.15 2.45 -0.85
CA THR A 208 -18.39 1.80 -1.30
C THR A 208 -18.50 1.95 -2.82
N VAL A 209 -18.88 0.87 -3.51
CA VAL A 209 -19.04 0.88 -4.99
C VAL A 209 -20.51 0.81 -5.36
N TYR A 210 -20.91 1.66 -6.30
CA TYR A 210 -22.21 1.62 -6.95
C TYR A 210 -22.00 1.33 -8.44
N TYR A 211 -22.77 0.41 -8.99
CA TYR A 211 -22.66 0.01 -10.38
C TYR A 211 -24.04 -0.35 -10.95
N ARG A 212 -24.11 -0.42 -12.28
CA ARG A 212 -25.31 -0.85 -13.02
C ARG A 212 -25.16 -2.29 -13.44
N SER A 213 -25.96 -3.19 -12.89
CA SER A 213 -25.90 -4.62 -13.19
C SER A 213 -25.95 -4.94 -14.69
N GLY A 214 -26.73 -4.17 -15.46
CA GLY A 214 -26.84 -4.33 -16.92
C GLY A 214 -25.55 -4.07 -17.71
N GLU A 215 -24.59 -3.30 -17.17
CA GLU A 215 -23.29 -3.05 -17.82
C GLU A 215 -22.30 -4.22 -17.67
N TRP A 216 -22.59 -5.14 -16.75
CA TRP A 216 -21.69 -6.24 -16.34
C TRP A 216 -22.17 -7.62 -16.78
N GLN A 217 -23.33 -7.70 -17.43
CA GLN A 217 -23.77 -8.93 -18.08
C GLN A 217 -22.92 -9.16 -19.33
N GLU A 218 -22.32 -10.33 -19.47
CA GLU A 218 -21.77 -10.76 -20.76
C GLU A 218 -22.91 -10.74 -21.77
N ARG A 219 -22.76 -9.98 -22.87
CA ARG A 219 -23.71 -10.08 -23.97
C ARG A 219 -23.64 -11.53 -24.48
N PRO A 220 -24.74 -12.31 -24.48
CA PRO A 220 -24.73 -13.56 -25.23
C PRO A 220 -24.35 -13.23 -26.67
N GLY A 221 -23.35 -13.93 -27.19
CA GLY A 221 -22.71 -13.63 -28.48
C GLY A 221 -23.73 -13.38 -29.59
N GLY A 222 -23.53 -12.28 -30.31
CA GLY A 222 -24.11 -12.05 -31.63
C GLY A 222 -23.19 -12.56 -32.72
#